data_AF-A0A9E4VIN0-F1
#
_entry.id   AF-A0A9E4VIN0-F1
#
_cell.length_a   1.000
_cell.length_b   1.000
_cell.length_c   1.000
_cell.angle_alpha   90.00
_cell.angle_beta   90.00
_cell.angle_gamma   90.00
#
_symmetry.space_group_name_H-M   'P 1'
#
loop_
_entity.id
_entity.type
_entity.pdbx_description
1 polymer ?
#
loop_
_entity_poly.entity_id
_entity_poly.type
_entity_poly.pdbx_seq_one_letter_code
_entity_poly.pdbx_strand_id
1 'polypeptide(L)'
;MAFGFTVLLLVGGIGALAFLITRLFGGHDHTAAVVWIAGLGFVFVLPALGVVLAVRAFGRIAAPLADVMSAADSVASGDLSVRVRERRGAFDRLARSFNRMVGELERAEQLRKNLTADVAHELRTPLQIVQGNLEGIIDGV
;
A
#
# COMPACT_ATOMS: atom_id res chain seq x y z
N MET A 1 -26.41 -7.05 -10.48
CA MET A 1 -27.40 -7.54 -11.46
C MET A 1 -26.81 -7.73 -12.86
N ALA A 2 -26.15 -6.73 -13.47
CA ALA A 2 -25.63 -6.82 -14.84
C ALA A 2 -24.54 -7.90 -15.06
N PHE A 3 -23.67 -8.14 -14.08
CA PHE A 3 -22.55 -9.08 -14.20
C PHE A 3 -22.99 -10.56 -14.25
N GLY A 4 -24.10 -10.91 -13.59
CA GLY A 4 -24.63 -12.28 -13.63
C GLY A 4 -25.27 -12.61 -14.98
N PHE A 5 -25.92 -11.62 -15.59
CA PHE A 5 -26.57 -11.77 -16.89
C PHE A 5 -25.56 -11.92 -18.03
N THR A 6 -24.45 -11.17 -18.01
CA THR A 6 -23.40 -11.28 -19.02
C THR A 6 -22.66 -12.62 -18.95
N VAL A 7 -22.42 -13.15 -17.75
CA VAL A 7 -21.84 -14.49 -17.57
C VAL A 7 -22.80 -15.56 -18.07
N LEU A 8 -24.10 -15.47 -17.75
CA LEU A 8 -25.12 -16.40 -18.23
C LEU A 8 -25.20 -16.43 -19.78
N LEU A 9 -25.16 -15.26 -20.43
CA LEU A 9 -25.17 -15.14 -21.89
C LEU A 9 -23.91 -15.73 -22.54
N LEU A 10 -22.74 -15.52 -21.96
CA LEU A 10 -21.48 -16.08 -22.48
C LEU A 10 -21.47 -17.60 -22.38
N VAL A 11 -21.88 -18.15 -21.24
CA VAL A 11 -21.95 -19.60 -21.00
C VAL A 11 -23.00 -20.25 -21.89
N GLY A 12 -24.19 -19.64 -22.00
CA GLY A 12 -25.24 -20.10 -22.89
C GLY A 12 -24.84 -20.03 -24.37
N GLY A 13 -24.11 -18.98 -24.77
CA GLY A 13 -23.59 -18.82 -26.13
C GLY A 13 -22.55 -19.88 -26.51
N ILE A 14 -21.61 -20.19 -25.61
CA ILE A 14 -20.61 -21.25 -25.83
C ILE A 14 -21.31 -22.61 -25.95
N GLY A 15 -22.31 -22.89 -25.12
CA GLY A 15 -23.11 -24.12 -25.21
C GLY A 15 -23.91 -24.22 -26.53
N ALA A 16 -24.54 -23.13 -26.95
CA ALA A 16 -25.29 -23.09 -28.22
C ALA A 16 -24.36 -23.26 -29.44
N LEU A 17 -23.15 -22.69 -29.41
CA LEU A 17 -22.15 -22.84 -30.46
C LEU A 17 -21.63 -24.29 -30.54
N ALA A 18 -21.32 -24.90 -29.38
CA ALA A 18 -20.95 -26.31 -29.28
C ALA A 18 -22.06 -27.22 -29.86
N PHE A 19 -23.32 -26.97 -29.49
CA PHE A 19 -24.47 -27.69 -30.04
C PHE A 19 -24.58 -27.55 -31.57
N LEU A 20 -24.44 -26.33 -32.09
CA LEU A 20 -24.49 -26.07 -33.53
C LEU A 20 -23.36 -26.79 -34.28
N ILE A 21 -22.13 -26.76 -33.75
CA ILE A 21 -20.97 -27.45 -34.33
C ILE A 21 -21.20 -28.95 -34.38
N THR A 22 -21.68 -29.56 -33.29
CA THR A 22 -21.96 -31.01 -33.26
C THR A 22 -23.08 -31.41 -34.23
N ARG A 23 -24.07 -30.54 -34.44
CA ARG A 23 -25.17 -30.75 -35.38
C ARG A 23 -24.77 -30.60 -36.85
N LEU A 24 -23.81 -29.71 -37.16
CA LEU A 24 -23.35 -29.45 -38.53
C LEU A 24 -22.40 -30.54 -39.05
N PHE A 25 -21.58 -31.12 -38.16
CA PHE A 25 -20.51 -32.08 -38.53
C PHE A 25 -20.93 -33.57 -38.45
N GLY A 26 -22.22 -33.89 -38.31
CA GLY A 26 -22.71 -35.28 -38.33
C GLY A 26 -22.02 -36.16 -37.28
N GLY A 27 -21.89 -35.65 -36.05
CA GLY A 27 -21.06 -36.25 -35.01
C GLY A 27 -21.53 -37.65 -34.61
N HIS A 28 -20.71 -38.66 -34.91
CA HIS A 28 -20.71 -39.90 -34.14
C HIS A 28 -20.45 -39.57 -32.66
N ASP A 29 -21.15 -40.23 -31.76
CA ASP A 29 -21.35 -39.88 -30.34
C ASP A 29 -20.08 -39.43 -29.56
N HIS A 30 -18.90 -39.91 -29.96
CA HIS A 30 -17.63 -39.57 -29.33
C HIS A 30 -17.14 -38.13 -29.60
N THR A 31 -17.36 -37.55 -30.79
CA THR A 31 -16.90 -36.18 -31.09
C THR A 31 -17.76 -35.12 -30.39
N ALA A 32 -19.05 -35.39 -30.24
CA ALA A 32 -19.97 -34.50 -29.53
C ALA A 32 -19.61 -34.40 -28.04
N ALA A 33 -19.36 -35.54 -27.38
CA ALA A 33 -18.99 -35.57 -25.96
C ALA A 33 -17.72 -34.76 -25.67
N VAL A 34 -16.70 -34.86 -26.53
CA VAL A 34 -15.44 -34.11 -26.36
C VAL A 34 -15.65 -32.59 -26.48
N VAL A 35 -16.46 -32.13 -27.45
CA VAL A 35 -16.76 -30.71 -27.64
C VAL A 35 -17.54 -30.14 -26.45
N TRP A 36 -18.50 -30.90 -25.91
CA TRP A 36 -19.25 -30.48 -24.71
C TRP A 36 -18.37 -30.42 -23.47
N ILE A 37 -17.55 -31.44 -23.21
CA ILE A 37 -16.64 -31.47 -22.06
C ILE A 37 -15.61 -30.33 -22.15
N ALA A 38 -15.04 -30.10 -23.34
CA ALA A 38 -14.10 -29.01 -23.56
C ALA A 38 -14.76 -27.63 -23.38
N GLY A 39 -15.96 -27.44 -23.91
CA GLY A 39 -16.73 -26.19 -23.75
C GLY A 39 -17.11 -25.90 -22.30
N LEU A 40 -17.54 -26.92 -21.57
CA LEU A 40 -17.90 -26.80 -20.15
C LEU A 40 -16.66 -26.53 -19.29
N GLY A 41 -15.53 -27.18 -19.58
CA GLY A 41 -14.24 -26.87 -18.95
C GLY A 41 -13.80 -25.43 -19.18
N PHE A 42 -13.94 -24.92 -20.41
CA PHE A 42 -13.54 -23.56 -20.78
C PHE A 42 -14.34 -22.48 -20.03
N VAL A 43 -15.63 -22.73 -19.79
CA VAL A 43 -16.53 -21.86 -19.03
C VAL A 43 -16.05 -21.61 -17.61
N PHE A 44 -15.41 -22.60 -16.97
CA PHE A 44 -14.88 -22.44 -15.61
C PHE A 44 -13.42 -21.99 -15.59
N VAL A 45 -12.59 -22.51 -16.51
CA VAL A 45 -11.14 -22.28 -16.52
C VAL A 45 -10.81 -20.83 -16.87
N LEU A 46 -11.46 -20.22 -17.87
CA LEU A 46 -11.19 -18.83 -18.25
C LEU A 46 -11.50 -17.81 -17.13
N PRO A 47 -12.70 -17.80 -16.52
CA PRO A 47 -12.99 -16.84 -15.45
C PRO A 47 -12.16 -17.14 -14.21
N ALA A 48 -11.89 -18.40 -13.87
CA ALA A 48 -10.99 -18.74 -12.77
C ALA A 48 -9.58 -18.16 -13.00
N LEU A 49 -9.04 -18.30 -14.22
CA LEU A 49 -7.76 -17.70 -14.60
C LEU A 49 -7.82 -16.16 -14.52
N GLY A 50 -8.92 -15.55 -14.97
CA GLY A 50 -9.16 -14.12 -14.86
C GLY A 50 -9.14 -13.63 -13.41
N VAL A 51 -9.81 -14.33 -12.50
CA VAL A 51 -9.82 -14.02 -11.06
C VAL A 51 -8.43 -14.13 -10.46
N VAL A 52 -7.69 -15.20 -10.78
CA VAL A 52 -6.31 -15.40 -10.29
C VAL A 52 -5.40 -14.25 -10.75
N LEU A 53 -5.48 -13.86 -12.02
CA LEU A 53 -4.71 -12.74 -12.56
C LEU A 53 -5.12 -11.40 -11.92
N ALA A 54 -6.42 -11.17 -11.71
CA ALA A 54 -6.93 -9.97 -11.07
C ALA A 54 -6.46 -9.82 -9.62
N VAL A 55 -6.58 -10.89 -8.81
CA VAL A 55 -6.09 -10.90 -7.42
C VAL A 55 -4.58 -10.66 -7.36
N ARG A 56 -3.83 -11.30 -8.27
CA ARG A 56 -2.37 -11.13 -8.34
C ARG A 56 -1.97 -9.72 -8.77
N ALA A 57 -2.70 -9.10 -9.69
CA ALA A 57 -2.49 -7.73 -10.10
C ALA A 57 -2.83 -6.73 -8.98
N PHE A 58 -3.97 -6.94 -8.30
CA PHE A 58 -4.40 -6.10 -7.18
C PHE A 58 -3.39 -6.14 -6.04
N GLY A 59 -2.90 -7.33 -5.67
CA GLY A 59 -1.88 -7.49 -4.62
C GLY A 59 -0.57 -6.74 -4.92
N ARG A 60 -0.21 -6.55 -6.20
CA ARG A 60 0.99 -5.77 -6.59
C ARG A 60 0.83 -4.26 -6.36
N ILE A 61 -0.39 -3.76 -6.27
CA ILE A 61 -0.71 -2.34 -6.05
C ILE A 61 -1.06 -2.10 -4.58
N ALA A 62 -1.91 -2.94 -4.00
CA ALA A 62 -2.38 -2.79 -2.63
C ALA A 62 -1.26 -2.96 -1.60
N ALA A 63 -0.35 -3.93 -1.80
CA ALA A 63 0.71 -4.18 -0.81
C ALA A 63 1.68 -2.99 -0.63
N PRO A 64 2.26 -2.40 -1.70
CA PRO A 64 3.09 -1.20 -1.54
C PRO A 64 2.37 -0.01 -0.91
N LEU A 65 1.07 0.15 -1.17
CA LEU A 65 0.28 1.23 -0.57
C LEU A 65 0.05 0.98 0.93
N ALA A 66 -0.28 -0.25 1.31
CA ALA A 66 -0.42 -0.65 2.71
C ALA A 66 0.90 -0.49 3.48
N ASP A 67 2.05 -0.82 2.86
CA ASP A 67 3.38 -0.60 3.45
C ASP A 67 3.59 0.89 3.81
N VAL A 68 3.24 1.81 2.89
CA VAL A 68 3.36 3.27 3.13
C VAL A 68 2.38 3.75 4.19
N MET A 69 1.13 3.26 4.18
CA MET A 69 0.13 3.62 5.18
C MET A 69 0.56 3.20 6.59
N SER A 70 1.03 1.96 6.74
CA SER A 70 1.53 1.47 8.04
C SER A 70 2.77 2.22 8.52
N ALA A 71 3.66 2.58 7.60
CA ALA A 71 4.80 3.44 7.93
C ALA A 71 4.35 4.84 8.35
N ALA A 72 3.35 5.42 7.69
CA ALA A 72 2.78 6.72 8.05
C ALA A 72 2.14 6.70 9.44
N ASP A 73 1.44 5.63 9.82
CA ASP A 73 0.90 5.45 11.18
C ASP A 73 2.02 5.40 12.24
N SER A 74 3.16 4.79 11.89
CA SER A 74 4.35 4.76 12.77
C SER A 74 4.98 6.14 12.91
N VAL A 75 5.04 6.93 11.84
CA VAL A 75 5.49 8.33 11.90
C VAL A 75 4.54 9.17 12.76
N ALA A 76 3.22 8.95 12.64
CA ALA A 76 2.21 9.65 13.42
C ALA A 76 2.28 9.34 14.92
N SER A 77 2.77 8.15 15.30
CA SER A 77 3.03 7.79 16.70
C SER A 77 4.39 8.30 17.22
N GLY A 78 5.18 8.98 16.38
CA GLY A 78 6.44 9.62 16.73
C GLY A 78 7.69 8.82 16.35
N ASP A 79 7.55 7.66 15.72
CA ASP A 79 8.70 6.89 15.20
C ASP A 79 9.17 7.45 13.85
N LEU A 80 10.19 8.31 13.90
CA LEU A 80 10.81 8.90 12.72
C LEU A 80 11.92 8.02 12.11
N SER A 81 12.20 6.84 12.69
CA SER A 81 13.20 5.91 12.17
C SER A 81 12.66 5.00 11.08
N VAL A 82 11.33 4.87 10.96
CA VAL A 82 10.66 4.02 9.98
C VAL A 82 10.97 4.45 8.55
N ARG A 83 11.21 3.48 7.67
CA ARG A 83 11.46 3.70 6.24
C ARG A 83 10.68 2.70 5.40
N VAL A 84 10.15 3.17 4.28
CA VAL A 84 9.48 2.33 3.28
C VAL A 84 10.52 1.79 2.31
N ARG A 85 10.46 0.49 2.01
CA ARG A 85 11.38 -0.14 1.04
C ARG A 85 11.12 0.40 -0.37
N GLU A 86 12.16 0.97 -0.97
CA GLU A 86 12.14 1.38 -2.37
C GLU A 86 12.09 0.15 -3.28
N ARG A 87 11.08 0.08 -4.15
CA ARG A 87 10.90 -1.00 -5.14
C ARG A 87 10.86 -0.37 -6.51
N ARG A 88 11.59 -0.95 -7.47
CA ARG A 88 11.52 -0.53 -8.88
C ARG A 88 10.09 -0.72 -9.39
N GLY A 89 9.51 0.34 -9.97
CA GLY A 89 8.16 0.32 -10.53
C GLY A 89 7.40 1.61 -10.26
N ALA A 90 6.07 1.54 -10.41
CA ALA A 90 5.18 2.71 -10.32
C ALA A 90 5.22 3.43 -8.95
N PHE A 91 5.52 2.72 -7.86
CA PHE A 91 5.50 3.25 -6.49
C PHE A 91 6.86 3.71 -5.96
N ASP A 92 7.91 3.59 -6.77
CA ASP A 92 9.28 3.94 -6.43
C ASP A 92 9.42 5.41 -5.99
N ARG A 93 8.78 6.32 -6.74
CA ARG A 93 8.76 7.75 -6.43
C ARG A 93 7.98 8.06 -5.14
N LEU A 94 6.94 7.30 -4.84
CA LEU A 94 6.15 7.45 -3.60
C LEU A 94 7.01 7.07 -2.39
N ALA A 95 7.66 5.90 -2.43
CA ALA A 95 8.54 5.44 -1.35
C ALA A 95 9.68 6.44 -1.09
N ARG A 96 10.35 6.92 -2.15
CA ARG A 96 11.39 7.96 -2.01
C ARG A 96 10.87 9.26 -1.41
N SER A 97 9.71 9.74 -1.89
CA SER A 97 9.12 10.98 -1.40
C SER A 97 8.74 10.87 0.07
N PHE A 98 8.17 9.73 0.47
CA PHE A 98 7.86 9.42 1.87
C PHE A 98 9.12 9.39 2.72
N ASN A 99 10.14 8.61 2.34
CA ASN A 99 11.40 8.52 3.10
C ASN A 99 12.09 9.88 3.25
N ARG A 100 12.07 10.71 2.20
CA ARG A 100 12.60 12.08 2.27
C ARG A 100 11.81 12.93 3.26
N MET A 101 10.48 12.90 3.22
CA MET A 101 9.64 13.63 4.17
C MET A 101 9.95 13.23 5.62
N VAL A 102 10.05 11.94 5.91
CA VAL A 102 10.40 11.47 7.26
C VAL A 102 11.81 11.92 7.67
N GLY A 103 12.77 11.90 6.74
CA GLY A 103 14.12 12.40 6.98
C GLY A 103 14.15 13.91 7.29
N GLU A 104 13.36 14.74 6.61
CA GLU A 104 13.24 16.16 6.95
C GLU A 104 12.59 16.37 8.33
N LEU A 105 11.58 15.57 8.67
CA LEU A 105 10.92 15.62 9.97
C LEU A 105 11.89 15.25 11.11
N GLU A 106 12.70 14.22 10.92
CA GLU A 106 13.75 13.80 11.87
C GLU A 106 14.78 14.92 12.11
N ARG A 107 15.22 15.60 11.04
CA ARG A 107 16.13 16.74 11.16
C ARG A 107 15.50 17.92 11.89
N ALA A 108 14.25 18.24 11.60
CA ALA A 108 13.52 19.32 12.27
C ALA A 108 13.37 19.05 13.77
N GLU A 109 13.06 17.80 14.14
CA GLU A 109 12.94 17.41 15.55
C GLU A 109 14.29 17.47 16.27
N GLN A 110 15.38 17.03 15.62
CA GLN A 110 16.72 17.15 16.20
C GLN A 110 17.14 18.60 16.40
N LEU A 111 16.85 19.47 15.43
CA LEU A 111 17.12 20.91 15.55
C LEU A 111 16.32 21.52 16.70
N ARG A 112 15.03 21.18 16.82
CA ARG A 112 14.19 21.64 17.94
C ARG A 112 14.77 21.25 19.30
N LYS A 113 15.23 20.00 19.44
CA LYS A 113 15.87 19.52 20.69
C LYS A 113 17.15 20.27 21.01
N ASN A 114 18.02 20.46 20.02
CA ASN A 114 19.28 21.19 20.19
C ASN A 114 19.01 22.64 20.62
N LEU A 115 18.13 23.35 19.91
CA LEU A 115 17.75 24.74 20.26
C LEU A 115 17.19 24.84 21.68
N THR A 116 16.34 23.90 22.08
CA THR A 116 15.78 23.89 23.44
C THR A 116 16.86 23.68 24.49
N ALA A 117 17.83 22.81 24.21
CA ALA A 117 18.97 22.56 25.10
C ALA A 117 19.91 23.78 25.19
N ASP A 118 20.22 24.39 24.04
CA ASP A 118 21.10 25.55 23.95
C ASP A 118 20.50 26.75 24.69
N VAL A 119 19.21 27.05 24.47
CA VAL A 119 18.50 28.11 25.19
C VAL A 119 18.47 27.84 26.70
N ALA A 120 18.23 26.60 27.13
CA ALA A 120 18.25 26.27 28.55
C ALA A 120 19.65 26.47 29.18
N HIS A 121 20.72 26.18 28.43
CA HIS A 121 22.09 26.41 28.87
C HIS A 121 22.42 27.89 28.96
N GLU A 122 22.06 28.68 27.94
CA GLU A 122 22.35 30.11 27.89
C GLU A 122 21.56 30.91 28.93
N LEU A 123 20.37 30.46 29.33
CA LEU A 123 19.58 31.12 30.38
C LEU A 123 20.04 30.76 31.80
N ARG A 124 20.71 29.62 32.00
CA ARG A 124 21.17 29.18 33.33
C ARG A 124 22.18 30.15 33.94
N THR A 125 23.16 30.57 33.14
CA THR A 125 24.22 31.49 33.56
C THR A 125 23.71 32.87 34.01
N PRO A 126 22.89 33.60 33.22
CA PRO A 126 22.37 34.89 33.64
C PRO A 126 21.41 34.76 34.84
N LEU A 127 20.63 33.68 34.95
CA LEU A 127 19.80 33.44 36.13
C LEU A 127 20.63 33.27 37.40
N GLN A 128 21.75 32.54 37.33
CA GLN A 128 22.67 32.40 38.46
C GLN A 128 23.30 33.73 38.86
N ILE A 129 23.62 34.60 37.89
CA ILE A 129 24.13 35.95 38.17
C ILE A 129 23.06 36.80 38.86
N VAL A 130 21.81 36.76 38.39
CA VAL A 130 20.70 37.50 39.01
C VAL A 130 20.44 36.99 40.43
N GLN A 131 20.45 35.68 40.65
CA GLN A 131 20.31 35.09 41.99
C GLN A 131 21.45 35.52 42.92
N GLY A 132 22.70 35.44 42.47
CA GLY A 132 23.85 35.87 43.28
C GLY A 132 23.83 37.36 43.63
N ASN A 133 23.37 38.23 42.71
CA ASN A 133 23.17 39.64 43.02
C ASN A 133 22.05 39.87 44.05
N LEU A 134 20.96 39.10 43.98
CA LEU A 134 19.89 39.18 44.97
C LEU A 134 20.34 38.69 46.36
N GLU A 135 21.14 37.62 46.41
CA GLU A 135 21.77 37.14 47.66
C GLU A 135 22.72 38.18 48.26
N GLY A 136 23.56 38.84 47.46
CA GLY A 136 24.42 39.93 47.95
C GLY A 136 23.64 41.10 48.55
N ILE A 137 22.53 41.50 47.91
CA ILE A 137 21.65 42.55 48.44
C ILE A 137 21.00 42.11 49.77
N ILE A 138 20.63 40.84 49.91
CA ILE A 138 20.03 40.30 51.15
C ILE A 138 21.07 40.22 52.27
N ASP A 139 22.29 39.81 51.96
CA ASP A 139 23.38 39.66 52.94
C ASP A 139 24.01 41.00 53.37
N GLY A 140 23.65 42.11 52.70
CA GLY A 140 24.00 43.47 53.11
C GLY A 140 25.41 43.91 52.75
N VAL A 141 26.02 43.28 51.74
CA VAL A 141 27.31 43.65 51.13
C VAL A 141 27.14 44.41 49.81
#